data_AF-A0A0F9EAS0-F1
#
_entry.id   AF-A0A0F9EAS0-F1
#
_cell.length_a   1.000
_cell.length_b   1.000
_cell.length_c   1.000
_cell.angle_alpha   90.00
_cell.angle_beta   90.00
_cell.angle_gamma   90.00
#
_symmetry.space_group_name_H-M   'P 1'
#
loop_
_entity.id
_entity.type
_entity.pdbx_description
1 polymer ?
#
loop_
_entity_poly.entity_id
_entity_poly.type
_entity_poly.pdbx_seq_one_letter_code
_entity_poly.pdbx_strand_id
1 'polypeptide(L)'
;SGYRRDMLSEAARLALNWSRNYKYQFNIRDFHLLSRLARDPLRSNLKRTQIVLEIGQALKTRKHVRRAPTTSTKPGAYDDNFWLQVDKLTMSDLWNLFLIDEMLSRPRVQVSLRLMADGDLDDTHSAWGGLVFYQNGQAEAILYPPDPEAGSNDMTYQATQRLITDERDSLCRFIGHFDKVQNKSRAGPSPEELADARAYNYCGLILTRVGKNSFCAHYYNPEGVVVSLGKFPLR
;
A
#
# COMPACT_ATOMS: atom_id res chain seq x y z
N SER A 1 30.95 -7.18 8.21
CA SER A 1 30.48 -5.78 8.37
C SER A 1 30.54 -4.93 7.08
N GLY A 2 31.09 -5.42 5.95
CA GLY A 2 31.12 -4.69 4.67
C GLY A 2 29.78 -4.57 3.94
N TYR A 3 28.97 -5.64 3.94
CA TYR A 3 27.70 -5.71 3.18
C TYR A 3 26.67 -4.60 3.52
N ARG A 4 26.59 -4.17 4.80
CA ARG A 4 25.71 -3.06 5.22
C ARG A 4 26.23 -1.68 4.79
N ARG A 5 27.56 -1.49 4.69
CA ARG A 5 28.14 -0.20 4.26
C ARG A 5 27.87 0.04 2.78
N ASP A 6 27.98 -1.00 1.95
CA ASP A 6 27.72 -0.88 0.51
C ASP A 6 26.24 -0.55 0.23
N MET A 7 25.32 -1.18 0.96
CA MET A 7 23.88 -0.95 0.83
C MET A 7 23.49 0.50 1.09
N LEU A 8 24.06 1.07 2.15
CA LEU A 8 23.79 2.45 2.54
C LEU A 8 24.35 3.44 1.50
N SER A 9 25.49 3.11 0.89
CA SER A 9 26.11 3.94 -0.15
C SER A 9 25.30 3.95 -1.46
N GLU A 10 24.75 2.81 -1.87
CA GLU A 10 23.92 2.67 -3.08
C GLU A 10 22.55 3.33 -2.90
N ALA A 11 21.89 3.09 -1.77
CA ALA A 11 20.64 3.75 -1.43
C ALA A 11 20.80 5.29 -1.41
N ALA A 12 21.89 5.80 -0.82
CA ALA A 12 22.19 7.22 -0.79
C ALA A 12 22.42 7.80 -2.19
N ARG A 13 23.11 7.08 -3.08
CA ARG A 13 23.30 7.51 -4.48
C ARG A 13 21.96 7.61 -5.22
N LEU A 14 21.08 6.62 -5.04
CA LEU A 14 19.75 6.63 -5.66
C LEU A 14 18.90 7.80 -5.12
N ALA A 15 18.89 8.00 -3.79
CA ALA A 15 18.20 9.12 -3.15
C ALA A 15 18.69 10.47 -3.67
N LEU A 16 20.01 10.69 -3.74
CA LEU A 16 20.60 11.92 -4.28
C LEU A 16 20.22 12.14 -5.75
N ASN A 17 20.20 11.07 -6.55
CA ASN A 17 19.76 11.14 -7.94
C ASN A 17 18.28 11.56 -8.04
N TRP A 18 17.41 11.00 -7.20
CA TRP A 18 16.00 11.39 -7.15
C TRP A 18 15.82 12.83 -6.64
N SER A 19 16.60 13.27 -5.65
CA SER A 19 16.55 14.65 -5.16
C SER A 19 16.90 15.65 -6.25
N ARG A 20 17.96 15.38 -7.03
CA ARG A 20 18.41 16.25 -8.14
C ARG A 20 17.41 16.32 -9.28
N ASN A 21 16.80 15.20 -9.66
CA ASN A 21 15.98 15.11 -10.88
C ASN A 21 14.47 15.25 -10.62
N TYR A 22 13.99 14.90 -9.43
CA TYR A 22 12.56 14.72 -9.14
C TYR A 22 12.10 15.41 -7.85
N LYS A 23 12.91 16.33 -7.29
CA LYS A 23 12.62 17.05 -6.04
C LYS A 23 12.30 16.13 -4.84
N TYR A 24 12.80 14.90 -4.86
CA TYR A 24 12.64 13.95 -3.77
C TYR A 24 13.37 14.42 -2.52
N GLN A 25 12.72 14.32 -1.36
CA GLN A 25 13.33 14.51 -0.05
C GLN A 25 13.40 13.16 0.63
N PHE A 26 14.59 12.79 1.12
CA PHE A 26 14.77 11.51 1.78
C PHE A 26 13.91 11.41 3.03
N ASN A 27 13.11 10.35 3.12
CA ASN A 27 12.41 9.95 4.34
C ASN A 27 12.91 8.56 4.76
N ILE A 28 13.08 8.33 6.06
CA ILE A 28 13.58 7.06 6.58
C ILE A 28 12.67 5.88 6.19
N ARG A 29 11.36 6.11 6.03
CA ARG A 29 10.39 5.10 5.57
C ARG A 29 10.70 4.55 4.17
N ASP A 30 11.40 5.33 3.35
CA ASP A 30 11.72 4.97 1.97
C ASP A 30 13.04 4.17 1.88
N PHE A 31 13.76 4.00 2.99
CA PHE A 31 15.08 3.37 2.99
C PHE A 31 15.04 1.93 2.48
N HIS A 32 14.03 1.14 2.86
CA HIS A 32 13.87 -0.23 2.35
C HIS A 32 13.71 -0.23 0.82
N LEU A 33 12.79 0.58 0.30
CA LEU A 33 12.58 0.69 -1.14
C LEU A 33 13.87 1.10 -1.86
N LEU A 34 14.53 2.17 -1.39
CA LEU A 34 15.76 2.69 -1.99
C LEU A 34 16.90 1.66 -1.99
N SER A 35 17.13 1.00 -0.85
CA SER A 35 18.20 0.02 -0.69
C SER A 35 18.03 -1.21 -1.57
N ARG A 36 16.77 -1.60 -1.82
CA ARG A 36 16.43 -2.74 -2.67
C ARG A 36 16.43 -2.37 -4.16
N LEU A 37 15.83 -1.23 -4.53
CA LEU A 37 15.82 -0.75 -5.92
C LEU A 37 17.20 -0.41 -6.45
N ALA A 38 18.07 0.17 -5.63
CA ALA A 38 19.44 0.51 -6.04
C ALA A 38 20.25 -0.73 -6.48
N ARG A 39 19.83 -1.91 -6.04
CA ARG A 39 20.44 -3.22 -6.35
C ARG A 39 19.64 -4.04 -7.34
N ASP A 40 18.57 -3.48 -7.88
CA ASP A 40 17.74 -4.14 -8.87
C ASP A 40 18.25 -3.79 -10.28
N PRO A 41 18.94 -4.73 -10.97
CA PRO A 41 19.49 -4.45 -12.29
C PRO A 41 18.41 -4.23 -13.35
N LEU A 42 17.18 -4.74 -13.13
CA LEU A 42 16.09 -4.64 -14.09
C LEU A 42 15.33 -3.31 -13.97
N ARG A 43 15.39 -2.67 -12.80
CA ARG A 43 14.55 -1.51 -12.45
C ARG A 43 15.29 -0.23 -12.12
N SER A 44 16.63 -0.27 -12.10
CA SER A 44 17.51 0.86 -11.74
C SER A 44 17.38 2.13 -12.60
N ASN A 45 16.76 2.06 -13.79
CA ASN A 45 16.77 3.15 -14.78
C ASN A 45 15.41 3.74 -15.15
N LEU A 46 14.30 3.33 -14.52
CA LEU A 46 12.99 3.90 -14.85
C LEU A 46 12.89 5.37 -14.42
N LYS A 47 12.54 6.23 -15.37
CA LYS A 47 12.27 7.65 -15.13
C LYS A 47 10.88 7.83 -14.52
N ARG A 48 10.70 8.93 -13.77
CA ARG A 48 9.40 9.30 -13.20
C ARG A 48 8.26 9.26 -14.23
N THR A 49 8.49 9.81 -15.42
CA THR A 49 7.50 9.85 -16.50
C THR A 49 7.10 8.46 -16.99
N GLN A 50 8.04 7.52 -17.06
CA GLN A 50 7.75 6.13 -17.46
C GLN A 50 6.88 5.46 -16.39
N ILE A 51 7.24 5.56 -15.11
CA ILE A 51 6.46 4.98 -14.01
C ILE A 51 5.04 5.56 -13.98
N VAL A 52 4.89 6.88 -14.15
CA VAL A 52 3.58 7.54 -14.23
C VAL A 52 2.74 7.00 -15.38
N LEU A 53 3.35 6.79 -16.55
CA LEU A 53 2.64 6.25 -17.72
C LEU A 53 2.22 4.80 -17.49
N GLU A 54 3.09 3.94 -16.95
CA GLU A 54 2.79 2.54 -16.66
C GLU A 54 1.62 2.42 -15.66
N ILE A 55 1.69 3.14 -14.53
CA ILE A 55 0.60 3.17 -13.54
C ILE A 55 -0.67 3.71 -14.20
N GLY A 56 -0.59 4.86 -14.86
CA GLY A 56 -1.74 5.51 -15.48
C GLY A 56 -2.45 4.62 -16.50
N GLN A 57 -1.70 3.86 -17.31
CA GLN A 57 -2.24 2.90 -18.27
C GLN A 57 -2.92 1.73 -17.55
N ALA A 58 -2.26 1.13 -16.56
CA ALA A 58 -2.84 0.03 -15.79
C ALA A 58 -4.16 0.45 -15.13
N LEU A 59 -4.17 1.59 -14.44
CA LEU A 59 -5.36 2.07 -13.72
C LEU A 59 -6.50 2.43 -14.67
N LYS A 60 -6.23 3.05 -15.82
CA LYS A 60 -7.26 3.42 -16.81
C LYS A 60 -8.09 2.22 -17.30
N THR A 61 -7.53 1.01 -17.28
CA THR A 61 -8.24 -0.20 -17.72
C THR A 61 -9.18 -0.79 -16.66
N ARG A 62 -9.05 -0.36 -15.38
CA ARG A 62 -9.81 -0.94 -14.27
C ARG A 62 -11.02 -0.10 -13.92
N LYS A 63 -12.05 -0.77 -13.41
CA LYS A 63 -13.17 -0.08 -12.75
C LYS A 63 -12.73 0.35 -11.36
N HIS A 64 -13.03 1.59 -10.98
CA HIS A 64 -12.72 2.13 -9.66
C HIS A 64 -13.97 2.13 -8.78
N VAL A 65 -13.76 1.84 -7.49
CA VAL A 65 -14.79 1.96 -6.45
C VAL A 65 -14.41 3.15 -5.61
N ARG A 66 -15.30 4.16 -5.58
CA ARG A 66 -15.14 5.33 -4.71
C ARG A 66 -15.79 5.06 -3.37
N ARG A 67 -15.21 5.60 -2.31
CA ARG A 67 -15.86 5.68 -1.01
C ARG A 67 -17.14 6.52 -1.17
N ALA A 68 -18.28 6.00 -0.71
CA ALA A 68 -19.49 6.80 -0.65
C ALA A 68 -19.29 7.90 0.42
N PRO A 69 -19.63 9.16 0.14
CA PRO A 69 -19.61 10.19 1.17
C PRO A 69 -20.58 9.78 2.28
N THR A 70 -20.08 9.68 3.51
CA THR A 70 -20.96 9.48 4.67
C THR A 70 -21.87 10.69 4.77
N THR A 71 -23.17 10.45 4.89
CA THR A 71 -24.22 11.46 4.96
C THR A 71 -24.12 12.26 6.25
N SER A 72 -23.16 13.18 6.32
CA SER A 72 -23.15 14.33 7.22
C SER A 72 -21.96 15.19 6.83
N THR A 73 -22.25 16.44 6.50
CA THR A 73 -21.32 17.58 6.41
C THR A 73 -20.14 17.46 7.39
N LYS A 74 -18.93 17.09 6.90
CA LYS A 74 -17.54 17.35 7.40
C LYS A 74 -16.55 16.21 6.97
N PRO A 75 -15.25 16.25 7.34
CA PRO A 75 -14.09 16.23 6.46
C PRO A 75 -13.60 14.79 6.20
N GLY A 76 -13.92 14.23 5.04
CA GLY A 76 -13.45 12.88 4.69
C GLY A 76 -13.51 12.56 3.20
N ALA A 77 -13.88 13.53 2.37
CA ALA A 77 -13.84 13.39 0.92
C ALA A 77 -12.43 13.72 0.44
N TYR A 78 -11.59 12.70 0.29
CA TYR A 78 -10.41 12.79 -0.55
C TYR A 78 -10.77 12.42 -1.98
N ASP A 79 -10.05 13.02 -2.94
CA ASP A 79 -10.02 12.50 -4.30
C ASP A 79 -9.05 11.31 -4.34
N ASP A 80 -9.44 10.19 -4.94
CA ASP A 80 -8.60 8.99 -5.08
C ASP A 80 -8.14 8.76 -6.53
N ASN A 81 -8.38 9.72 -7.43
CA ASN A 81 -7.98 9.64 -8.82
C ASN A 81 -6.47 9.87 -8.98
N PHE A 82 -5.76 8.88 -9.53
CA PHE A 82 -4.32 8.95 -9.77
C PHE A 82 -3.88 10.21 -10.51
N TRP A 83 -4.57 10.61 -11.58
CA TRP A 83 -4.19 11.77 -12.39
C TRP A 83 -4.34 13.10 -11.67
N LEU A 84 -5.27 13.18 -10.71
CA LEU A 84 -5.44 14.37 -9.87
C LEU A 84 -4.45 14.39 -8.68
N GLN A 85 -3.79 13.26 -8.41
CA GLN A 85 -2.85 13.12 -7.30
C GLN A 85 -1.39 13.05 -7.75
N VAL A 86 -1.12 12.84 -9.04
CA VAL A 86 0.23 12.55 -9.57
C VAL A 86 1.28 13.59 -9.20
N ASP A 87 0.91 14.87 -9.15
CA ASP A 87 1.82 15.96 -8.81
C ASP A 87 2.16 16.02 -7.31
N LYS A 88 1.37 15.36 -6.46
CA LYS A 88 1.60 15.24 -5.01
C LYS A 88 2.39 14.00 -4.63
N LEU A 89 2.53 13.04 -5.55
CA LEU A 89 3.27 11.80 -5.33
C LEU A 89 4.78 12.04 -5.50
N THR A 90 5.56 11.66 -4.50
CA THR A 90 7.02 11.60 -4.59
C THR A 90 7.47 10.47 -5.51
N MET A 91 8.77 10.38 -5.80
CA MET A 91 9.31 9.25 -6.55
C MET A 91 9.15 7.92 -5.79
N SER A 92 9.23 7.94 -4.46
CA SER A 92 8.99 6.77 -3.61
C SER A 92 7.55 6.28 -3.73
N ASP A 93 6.58 7.20 -3.63
CA ASP A 93 5.15 6.84 -3.73
C ASP A 93 4.81 6.20 -5.08
N LEU A 94 5.38 6.73 -6.18
CA LEU A 94 5.20 6.16 -7.51
C LEU A 94 5.75 4.74 -7.63
N TRP A 95 6.94 4.49 -7.08
CA TRP A 95 7.49 3.13 -7.05
C TRP A 95 6.67 2.18 -6.20
N ASN A 96 6.19 2.63 -5.04
CA ASN A 96 5.27 1.84 -4.21
C ASN A 96 4.01 1.46 -4.99
N LEU A 97 3.35 2.44 -5.62
CA LEU A 97 2.16 2.21 -6.45
C LEU A 97 2.43 1.21 -7.58
N PHE A 98 3.53 1.38 -8.32
CA PHE A 98 3.92 0.48 -9.41
C PHE A 98 4.12 -0.96 -8.93
N LEU A 99 4.90 -1.15 -7.86
CA LEU A 99 5.22 -2.47 -7.33
C LEU A 99 4.01 -3.16 -6.69
N ILE A 100 3.16 -2.40 -6.00
CA ILE A 100 1.92 -2.91 -5.40
C ILE A 100 0.93 -3.31 -6.51
N ASP A 101 0.83 -2.53 -7.59
CA ASP A 101 -0.03 -2.85 -8.72
C ASP A 101 0.36 -4.17 -9.40
N GLU A 102 1.67 -4.34 -9.65
CA GLU A 102 2.23 -5.59 -10.15
C GLU A 102 1.90 -6.74 -9.19
N MET A 103 2.09 -6.55 -7.88
CA MET A 103 1.80 -7.56 -6.86
C MET A 103 0.33 -8.02 -6.93
N LEU A 104 -0.61 -7.09 -6.87
CA LEU A 104 -2.06 -7.37 -6.82
C LEU A 104 -2.59 -7.96 -8.13
N SER A 105 -1.88 -7.75 -9.25
CA SER A 105 -2.21 -8.32 -10.54
C SER A 105 -1.83 -9.81 -10.67
N ARG A 106 -0.97 -10.34 -9.79
CA ARG A 106 -0.54 -11.75 -9.84
C ARG A 106 -1.64 -12.72 -9.41
N PRO A 107 -1.97 -13.77 -10.20
CA PRO A 107 -3.01 -14.73 -9.84
C PRO A 107 -2.80 -15.40 -8.47
N ARG A 108 -1.55 -15.72 -8.10
CA ARG A 108 -1.25 -16.33 -6.79
C ARG A 108 -1.64 -15.42 -5.61
N VAL A 109 -1.41 -14.11 -5.75
CA VAL A 109 -1.77 -13.12 -4.72
C VAL A 109 -3.29 -13.01 -4.62
N GLN A 110 -3.99 -13.04 -5.75
CA GLN A 110 -5.46 -13.00 -5.80
C GLN A 110 -6.09 -14.24 -5.14
N VAL A 111 -5.48 -15.42 -5.28
CA VAL A 111 -5.91 -16.65 -4.60
C VAL A 111 -5.65 -16.55 -3.10
N SER A 112 -4.46 -16.10 -2.67
CA SER A 112 -4.17 -15.91 -1.24
C SER A 112 -5.11 -14.89 -0.60
N LEU A 113 -5.43 -13.79 -1.30
CA LEU A 113 -6.40 -12.80 -0.84
C LEU A 113 -7.82 -13.36 -0.79
N ARG A 114 -8.19 -14.30 -1.67
CA ARG A 114 -9.46 -15.02 -1.56
C ARG A 114 -9.53 -15.83 -0.27
N LEU A 115 -8.51 -16.63 0.02
CA LEU A 115 -8.47 -17.43 1.25
C LEU A 115 -8.56 -16.55 2.49
N MET A 116 -7.86 -15.41 2.50
CA MET A 116 -7.99 -14.41 3.57
C MET A 116 -9.39 -13.83 3.66
N ALA A 117 -9.96 -13.42 2.53
CA ALA A 117 -11.28 -12.79 2.50
C ALA A 117 -12.41 -13.75 2.87
N ASP A 118 -12.28 -15.03 2.57
CA ASP A 118 -13.24 -16.06 2.97
C ASP A 118 -13.02 -16.45 4.45
N GLY A 119 -11.78 -16.47 4.94
CA GLY A 119 -11.49 -16.64 6.37
C GLY A 119 -12.02 -15.50 7.26
N ASP A 120 -11.88 -14.24 6.83
CA ASP A 120 -12.42 -13.06 7.54
C ASP A 120 -13.96 -13.00 7.53
N LEU A 121 -14.61 -13.63 6.54
CA LEU A 121 -16.06 -13.77 6.57
C LEU A 121 -16.54 -14.73 7.67
N ASP A 122 -15.71 -15.75 7.97
CA ASP A 122 -16.03 -16.78 8.95
C ASP A 122 -15.58 -16.38 10.36
N ASP A 123 -14.54 -15.54 10.49
CA ASP A 123 -14.05 -14.97 11.74
C ASP A 123 -14.30 -13.46 11.80
N THR A 124 -15.39 -13.07 12.46
CA THR A 124 -15.72 -11.64 12.61
C THR A 124 -14.82 -10.90 13.60
N HIS A 125 -13.98 -11.58 14.39
CA HIS A 125 -13.37 -10.98 15.60
C HIS A 125 -12.02 -10.28 15.34
N SER A 126 -11.44 -10.46 14.15
CA SER A 126 -10.03 -10.23 13.86
C SER A 126 -9.85 -9.40 12.59
N ALA A 127 -9.40 -8.14 12.71
CA ALA A 127 -9.00 -7.38 11.52
C ALA A 127 -7.75 -8.02 10.89
N TRP A 128 -7.75 -8.23 9.57
CA TRP A 128 -6.62 -8.81 8.84
C TRP A 128 -5.68 -7.73 8.32
N GLY A 129 -4.39 -7.95 8.43
CA GLY A 129 -3.39 -7.01 7.95
C GLY A 129 -2.01 -7.60 7.87
N GLY A 130 -1.07 -6.77 7.47
CA GLY A 130 0.33 -7.16 7.37
C GLY A 130 1.16 -6.12 6.67
N LEU A 131 2.29 -6.56 6.14
CA LEU A 131 3.29 -5.71 5.52
C LEU A 131 3.59 -6.18 4.10
N VAL A 132 3.87 -5.25 3.20
CA VAL A 132 4.35 -5.53 1.85
C VAL A 132 5.84 -5.26 1.81
N PHE A 133 6.64 -6.23 1.37
CA PHE A 133 8.09 -6.09 1.26
C PHE A 133 8.53 -6.17 -0.20
N TYR A 134 9.51 -5.35 -0.58
CA TYR A 134 10.23 -5.55 -1.84
C TYR A 134 11.42 -6.49 -1.65
N GLN A 135 11.32 -7.70 -2.23
CA GLN A 135 12.33 -8.75 -2.11
C GLN A 135 12.46 -9.49 -3.44
N ASN A 136 13.68 -9.86 -3.82
CA ASN A 136 13.97 -10.62 -5.04
C ASN A 136 13.35 -10.00 -6.31
N GLY A 137 13.36 -8.67 -6.39
CA GLY A 137 12.78 -7.94 -7.51
C GLY A 137 11.26 -8.02 -7.60
N GLN A 138 10.53 -8.29 -6.50
CA GLN A 138 9.06 -8.32 -6.48
C GLN A 138 8.53 -7.79 -5.15
N ALA A 139 7.34 -7.17 -5.16
CA ALA A 139 6.61 -6.87 -3.94
C ALA A 139 5.86 -8.11 -3.46
N GLU A 140 5.99 -8.47 -2.18
CA GLU A 140 5.34 -9.62 -1.55
C GLU A 140 4.62 -9.20 -0.27
N ALA A 141 3.36 -9.61 -0.13
CA ALA A 141 2.59 -9.39 1.08
C ALA A 141 2.88 -10.51 2.10
N ILE A 142 3.19 -10.12 3.33
CA ILE A 142 3.35 -11.02 4.47
C ILE A 142 2.25 -10.68 5.47
N LEU A 143 1.47 -11.70 5.83
CA LEU A 143 0.43 -11.61 6.84
C LEU A 143 1.02 -11.52 8.22
N TYR A 144 0.48 -10.61 9.03
CA TYR A 144 0.76 -10.54 10.45
C TYR A 144 -0.56 -10.79 11.17
N PRO A 145 -0.67 -11.89 11.95
CA PRO A 145 -1.89 -12.15 12.70
C PRO A 145 -2.16 -10.97 13.65
N PRO A 146 -3.44 -10.63 13.90
CA PRO A 146 -3.79 -9.62 14.88
C PRO A 146 -3.25 -10.02 16.25
N ASP A 147 -3.02 -9.03 17.10
CA ASP A 147 -2.60 -9.29 18.48
C ASP A 147 -3.74 -10.01 19.23
N PRO A 148 -3.52 -11.24 19.74
CA PRO A 148 -4.56 -11.96 20.47
C PRO A 148 -4.98 -11.28 21.78
N GLU A 149 -4.17 -10.35 22.31
CA GLU A 149 -4.44 -9.61 23.54
C GLU A 149 -5.11 -8.23 23.32
N ALA A 150 -5.28 -7.79 22.07
CA ALA A 150 -5.77 -6.46 21.70
C ALA A 150 -7.24 -6.15 22.05
N GLY A 151 -8.00 -7.14 22.52
CA GLY A 151 -9.44 -7.01 22.80
C GLY A 151 -10.29 -6.95 21.53
N SER A 152 -11.52 -7.45 21.64
CA SER A 152 -12.47 -7.60 20.54
C SER A 152 -12.98 -6.24 20.03
N ASN A 153 -12.40 -5.72 18.95
CA ASN A 153 -13.03 -4.63 18.20
C ASN A 153 -12.73 -4.73 16.70
N ASP A 154 -13.63 -5.41 15.98
CA ASP A 154 -13.61 -5.79 14.55
C ASP A 154 -13.40 -4.63 13.56
N MET A 155 -13.47 -3.40 14.06
CA MET A 155 -13.42 -2.18 13.25
C MET A 155 -12.01 -1.60 13.11
N THR A 156 -11.04 -2.03 13.93
CA THR A 156 -9.69 -1.43 13.97
C THR A 156 -8.60 -2.50 14.06
N TYR A 157 -7.71 -2.52 13.07
CA TYR A 157 -6.51 -3.35 13.10
C TYR A 157 -5.51 -2.81 14.14
N GLN A 158 -5.21 -3.60 15.16
CA GLN A 158 -4.16 -3.27 16.13
C GLN A 158 -2.84 -3.95 15.72
N ALA A 159 -1.83 -3.13 15.42
CA ALA A 159 -0.51 -3.59 15.04
C ALA A 159 0.23 -4.22 16.24
N THR A 160 0.75 -5.44 16.06
CA THR A 160 1.68 -6.03 17.05
C THR A 160 3.00 -5.24 17.10
N GLN A 161 3.70 -5.27 18.23
CA GLN A 161 5.04 -4.64 18.35
C GLN A 161 6.04 -5.13 17.28
N ARG A 162 5.89 -6.39 16.86
CA ARG A 162 6.68 -6.98 15.77
C ARG A 162 6.36 -6.32 14.43
N LEU A 163 5.08 -6.08 14.12
CA LEU A 163 4.69 -5.36 12.92
C LEU A 163 5.30 -3.95 12.91
N ILE A 164 5.20 -3.21 14.01
CA ILE A 164 5.77 -1.85 14.12
C ILE A 164 7.28 -1.85 13.86
N THR A 165 7.97 -2.90 14.30
CA THR A 165 9.41 -3.05 14.09
C THR A 165 9.72 -3.34 12.62
N ASP A 166 9.03 -4.33 12.04
CA ASP A 166 9.25 -4.79 10.67
C ASP A 166 8.72 -3.78 9.62
N GLU A 167 7.77 -2.93 9.98
CA GLU A 167 7.16 -1.91 9.11
C GLU A 167 8.19 -0.93 8.55
N ARG A 168 9.22 -0.62 9.34
CA ARG A 168 10.33 0.26 8.93
C ARG A 168 11.11 -0.30 7.74
N ASP A 169 11.05 -1.62 7.56
CA ASP A 169 11.69 -2.35 6.48
C ASP A 169 10.67 -2.81 5.42
N SER A 170 9.51 -2.16 5.33
CA SER A 170 8.44 -2.51 4.38
C SER A 170 8.15 -1.39 3.36
N LEU A 171 7.45 -1.71 2.28
CA LEU A 171 6.90 -0.73 1.33
C LEU A 171 5.66 -0.04 1.90
N CYS A 172 4.77 -0.83 2.50
CA CYS A 172 3.55 -0.34 3.10
C CYS A 172 2.95 -1.36 4.08
N ARG A 173 2.13 -0.86 5.01
CA ARG A 173 1.17 -1.65 5.78
C ARG A 173 -0.06 -1.92 4.90
N PHE A 174 -0.60 -3.12 4.92
CA PHE A 174 -1.92 -3.38 4.32
C PHE A 174 -2.94 -3.79 5.37
N ILE A 175 -4.19 -3.42 5.13
CA ILE A 175 -5.34 -3.70 5.98
C ILE A 175 -6.46 -4.26 5.09
N GLY A 176 -7.06 -5.38 5.51
CA GLY A 176 -8.17 -6.05 4.84
C GLY A 176 -9.51 -5.66 5.46
N HIS A 177 -10.42 -5.15 4.63
CA HIS A 177 -11.84 -4.94 4.93
C HIS A 177 -12.66 -6.05 4.25
N PHE A 178 -12.60 -7.26 4.77
CA PHE A 178 -13.22 -8.45 4.17
C PHE A 178 -14.44 -9.01 4.94
N ASP A 179 -14.81 -8.36 6.05
CA ASP A 179 -15.98 -8.66 6.92
C ASP A 179 -17.32 -8.79 6.19
N LYS A 180 -17.43 -8.26 4.96
CA LYS A 180 -18.63 -8.35 4.11
C LYS A 180 -18.27 -8.61 2.65
N VAL A 181 -19.11 -9.39 1.96
CA VAL A 181 -19.01 -9.60 0.51
C VAL A 181 -19.19 -8.28 -0.27
N GLN A 182 -20.03 -7.37 0.21
CA GLN A 182 -20.31 -6.07 -0.40
C GLN A 182 -19.93 -4.94 0.55
N ASN A 183 -18.63 -4.68 0.68
CA ASN A 183 -18.10 -3.72 1.65
C ASN A 183 -17.74 -2.36 1.03
N LYS A 184 -18.44 -1.95 -0.04
CA LYS A 184 -18.10 -0.73 -0.81
C LYS A 184 -18.09 0.55 0.03
N SER A 185 -18.86 0.60 1.12
CA SER A 185 -18.88 1.73 2.07
C SER A 185 -17.57 1.88 2.84
N ARG A 186 -16.77 0.81 2.98
CA ARG A 186 -15.44 0.80 3.60
C ARG A 186 -14.30 0.89 2.58
N ALA A 187 -14.59 1.19 1.31
CA ALA A 187 -13.56 1.35 0.29
C ALA A 187 -12.68 2.58 0.59
N GLY A 188 -11.37 2.39 0.55
CA GLY A 188 -10.38 3.43 0.87
C GLY A 188 -10.19 3.68 2.37
N PRO A 189 -9.10 4.39 2.73
CA PRO A 189 -8.76 4.61 4.13
C PRO A 189 -9.78 5.48 4.87
N SER A 190 -9.99 5.18 6.15
CA SER A 190 -10.74 6.00 7.10
C SER A 190 -9.92 7.22 7.55
N PRO A 191 -10.58 8.26 8.11
CA PRO A 191 -9.86 9.38 8.73
C PRO A 191 -8.87 8.93 9.82
N GLU A 192 -9.23 7.90 10.59
CA GLU A 192 -8.38 7.31 11.63
C GLU A 192 -7.15 6.62 11.03
N GLU A 193 -7.32 5.86 9.95
CA GLU A 193 -6.19 5.20 9.24
C GLU A 193 -5.24 6.23 8.60
N LEU A 194 -5.77 7.34 8.07
CA LEU A 194 -4.96 8.45 7.56
C LEU A 194 -4.21 9.17 8.69
N ALA A 195 -4.86 9.39 9.83
CA ALA A 195 -4.24 9.99 11.01
C ALA A 195 -3.13 9.09 11.58
N ASP A 196 -3.37 7.77 11.62
CA ASP A 196 -2.40 6.77 12.06
C ASP A 196 -1.16 6.74 11.14
N ALA A 197 -1.35 6.66 9.82
CA ALA A 197 -0.24 6.75 8.86
C ALA A 197 0.58 8.03 8.99
N ARG A 198 -0.08 9.16 9.27
CA ARG A 198 0.62 10.42 9.55
C ARG A 198 1.42 10.35 10.85
N ALA A 199 0.82 9.85 11.93
CA ALA A 199 1.45 9.78 13.25
C ALA A 199 2.68 8.87 13.27
N TYR A 200 2.59 7.73 12.57
CA TYR A 200 3.64 6.71 12.53
C TYR A 200 4.51 6.74 11.27
N ASN A 201 4.23 7.65 10.33
CA ASN A 201 5.00 7.90 9.12
C ASN A 201 5.18 6.64 8.22
N TYR A 202 4.09 5.94 7.92
CA TYR A 202 4.07 4.78 7.02
C TYR A 202 3.15 4.97 5.81
N CYS A 203 3.43 4.28 4.70
CA CYS A 203 2.49 4.17 3.58
C CYS A 203 1.53 3.01 3.82
N GLY A 204 0.26 3.17 3.45
CA GLY A 204 -0.77 2.17 3.68
C GLY A 204 -1.44 1.67 2.39
N LEU A 205 -2.06 0.49 2.49
CA LEU A 205 -2.82 -0.17 1.44
C LEU A 205 -4.10 -0.76 2.01
N ILE A 206 -5.25 -0.18 1.68
CA ILE A 206 -6.54 -0.76 2.04
C ILE A 206 -6.97 -1.72 0.94
N LEU A 207 -7.35 -2.94 1.33
CA LEU A 207 -7.96 -3.94 0.47
C LEU A 207 -9.40 -4.15 0.92
N THR A 208 -10.38 -3.92 0.04
CA THR A 208 -11.79 -4.00 0.42
C THR A 208 -12.54 -4.97 -0.47
N ARG A 209 -13.25 -5.94 0.10
CA ARG A 209 -14.10 -6.85 -0.68
C ARG A 209 -15.33 -6.10 -1.18
N VAL A 210 -15.51 -6.05 -2.50
CA VAL A 210 -16.58 -5.28 -3.18
C VAL A 210 -17.48 -6.15 -4.07
N GLY A 211 -17.39 -7.46 -3.86
CA GLY A 211 -18.20 -8.49 -4.47
C GLY A 211 -17.65 -9.89 -4.14
N LYS A 212 -18.42 -10.93 -4.47
CA LYS A 212 -18.03 -12.33 -4.20
C LYS A 212 -16.68 -12.70 -4.81
N ASN A 213 -16.40 -12.18 -6.01
CA ASN A 213 -15.20 -12.51 -6.78
C ASN A 213 -14.30 -11.29 -7.01
N SER A 214 -14.32 -10.30 -6.10
CA SER A 214 -13.55 -9.08 -6.34
C SER A 214 -13.30 -8.23 -5.12
N PHE A 215 -12.15 -7.57 -5.12
CA PHE A 215 -11.77 -6.54 -4.16
C PHE A 215 -11.35 -5.26 -4.89
N CYS A 216 -11.35 -4.13 -4.20
CA CYS A 216 -10.65 -2.92 -4.64
C CYS A 216 -9.47 -2.63 -3.72
N ALA A 217 -8.51 -1.88 -4.24
CA ALA A 217 -7.34 -1.47 -3.48
C ALA A 217 -7.14 0.04 -3.53
N HIS A 218 -6.73 0.61 -2.39
CA HIS A 218 -6.43 2.02 -2.22
C HIS A 218 -5.12 2.19 -1.50
N TYR A 219 -4.14 2.79 -2.17
CA TYR A 219 -2.89 3.22 -1.57
C TYR A 219 -3.08 4.57 -0.89
N TYR A 220 -2.39 4.80 0.22
CA TYR A 220 -2.32 6.10 0.86
C TYR A 220 -0.96 6.35 1.52
N ASN A 221 -0.61 7.62 1.72
CA ASN A 221 0.65 8.01 2.36
C ASN A 221 0.45 8.96 3.56
N PRO A 222 1.48 9.20 4.38
CA PRO A 222 1.41 10.07 5.57
C PRO A 222 0.97 11.51 5.29
N GLU A 223 1.19 12.00 4.07
CA GLU A 223 0.79 13.32 3.61
C GLU A 223 -0.72 13.41 3.35
N GLY A 224 -1.43 12.27 3.35
CA GLY A 224 -2.87 12.18 3.12
C GLY A 224 -3.26 12.06 1.65
N VAL A 225 -2.30 11.76 0.76
CA VAL A 225 -2.60 11.42 -0.63
C VAL A 225 -3.19 10.02 -0.67
N VAL A 226 -4.30 9.85 -1.40
CA VAL A 226 -4.96 8.56 -1.60
C VAL A 226 -5.05 8.29 -3.10
N VAL A 227 -4.77 7.06 -3.51
CA VAL A 227 -4.86 6.62 -4.92
C VAL A 227 -5.61 5.30 -4.98
N SER A 228 -6.70 5.27 -5.74
CA SER A 228 -7.39 4.02 -6.08
C SER A 228 -6.61 3.26 -7.13
N LEU A 229 -6.23 2.01 -6.81
CA LEU A 229 -5.63 1.07 -7.77
C LEU A 229 -6.67 0.33 -8.63
N GLY A 230 -7.95 0.59 -8.35
CA GLY A 230 -9.08 -0.01 -9.04
C GLY A 230 -9.49 -1.36 -8.46
N LYS A 231 -10.30 -2.07 -9.23
CA LYS A 231 -10.90 -3.36 -8.86
C LYS A 231 -10.11 -4.53 -9.45
N PHE A 232 -9.83 -5.50 -8.60
CA PHE A 232 -9.13 -6.74 -8.92
C PHE A 232 -10.05 -7.95 -8.72
N PRO A 233 -9.83 -9.05 -9.44
CA PRO A 233 -10.53 -10.30 -9.18
C PRO A 233 -10.01 -10.97 -7.89
N LEU A 234 -10.92 -11.59 -7.14
CA LEU A 234 -10.59 -12.64 -6.17
C LEU A 234 -10.75 -13.97 -6.93
N ARG A 235 -9.65 -14.69 -7.11
CA ARG A 235 -9.62 -15.95 -7.88
C ARG A 235 -9.73 -17.13 -6.93
#